data_AF-A0A8T7HS46-F1
#
_entry.id   AF-A0A8T7HS46-F1
#
_cell.length_a   1.000
_cell.length_b   1.000
_cell.length_c   1.000
_cell.angle_alpha   90.00
_cell.angle_beta   90.00
_cell.angle_gamma   90.00
#
_symmetry.space_group_name_H-M   'P 1'
#
loop_
_entity.id
_entity.type
_entity.pdbx_description
1 polymer ?
#
loop_
_entity_poly.entity_id
_entity_poly.type
_entity_poly.pdbx_seq_one_letter_code
_entity_poly.pdbx_strand_id
1 'polypeptide(L)'
;MASILDISLIGYFGDIFVLLFIFAAAYAVLLFKQPFGPNAGLNALLAAGMALMFIFSKDAIAVVKDSVPWFVVMMVGLMFVLLVTSSVGAQIPASVMGNLGTYILVIGIIVLVINISQHVGQSAGPYLNNENITPDQVVAGQSGDVGSGSYTQNFGATLFHPKVLALMLIIIISVFAVLWIGYVG
;
A
#
# COMPACT_ATOMS: atom_id res chain seq x y z
N MET A 1 -0.35 31.91 -22.94
CA MET A 1 -0.72 32.27 -21.55
C MET A 1 -0.25 31.12 -20.68
N ALA A 2 0.81 31.33 -19.90
CA ALA A 2 1.32 30.32 -18.97
C ALA A 2 0.24 30.09 -17.91
N SER A 3 -0.30 28.87 -17.88
CA SER A 3 -1.24 28.48 -16.84
C SER A 3 -0.47 28.42 -15.51
N ILE A 4 -0.93 29.14 -14.51
CA ILE A 4 -0.44 29.06 -13.12
C ILE A 4 -0.69 27.66 -12.52
N LEU A 5 -1.43 26.81 -13.24
CA LEU A 5 -1.62 25.38 -13.01
C LEU A 5 -0.77 24.53 -13.95
N ASP A 6 0.51 24.86 -14.13
CA ASP A 6 1.43 23.96 -14.84
C ASP A 6 1.77 22.76 -13.94
N ILE A 7 0.81 21.85 -13.86
CA ILE A 7 0.88 20.55 -13.16
C ILE A 7 2.09 19.72 -13.62
N SER A 8 2.67 20.03 -14.77
CA SER A 8 3.92 19.44 -15.24
C SER A 8 5.07 19.63 -14.25
N LEU A 9 5.16 20.81 -13.62
CA LEU A 9 6.22 21.12 -12.65
C LEU A 9 6.09 20.28 -11.37
N ILE A 10 4.85 19.98 -10.95
CA ILE A 10 4.55 19.08 -9.83
C ILE A 10 4.90 17.62 -10.16
N GLY A 11 4.80 17.23 -11.44
CA GLY A 11 5.19 15.89 -11.90
C GLY A 11 6.63 15.52 -11.56
N TYR A 12 7.56 16.48 -11.67
CA TYR A 12 8.98 16.29 -11.29
C TYR A 12 9.18 16.15 -9.77
N PHE A 13 8.36 16.82 -8.97
CA PHE A 13 8.40 16.66 -7.51
C PHE A 13 7.79 15.33 -7.05
N GLY A 14 7.00 14.65 -7.89
CA GLY A 14 6.38 13.37 -7.55
C GLY A 14 7.40 12.31 -7.09
N ASP A 15 8.55 12.20 -7.76
CA ASP A 15 9.60 11.25 -7.38
C ASP A 15 10.27 11.61 -6.05
N ILE A 16 10.47 12.91 -5.80
CA ILE A 16 11.01 13.43 -4.54
C ILE A 16 10.03 13.17 -3.39
N PHE A 17 8.72 13.37 -3.62
CA PHE A 17 7.70 13.05 -2.62
C PHE A 17 7.66 11.56 -2.28
N VAL A 18 7.78 10.69 -3.29
CA VAL A 18 7.87 9.24 -3.08
C VAL A 18 9.10 8.89 -2.24
N LEU A 19 10.27 9.46 -2.56
CA LEU A 19 11.48 9.27 -1.78
C LEU A 19 11.28 9.69 -0.31
N LEU A 20 10.74 10.90 -0.08
CA LEU A 20 10.47 11.41 1.26
C LEU A 20 9.44 10.55 2.01
N PHE A 21 8.43 10.06 1.32
CA PHE A 21 7.42 9.18 1.90
C PHE A 21 8.03 7.85 2.34
N ILE A 22 8.84 7.21 1.48
CA ILE A 22 9.52 5.95 1.81
C ILE A 22 10.50 6.16 2.96
N PHE A 23 11.25 7.26 2.94
CA PHE A 23 12.14 7.65 4.04
C PHE A 23 11.36 7.78 5.35
N ALA A 24 10.28 8.55 5.37
CA ALA A 24 9.47 8.77 6.57
C ALA A 24 8.83 7.47 7.07
N ALA A 25 8.32 6.63 6.16
CA ALA A 25 7.74 5.34 6.51
C ALA A 25 8.78 4.37 7.09
N ALA A 26 9.93 4.21 6.43
CA ALA A 26 11.03 3.37 6.93
C ALA A 26 11.56 3.88 8.27
N TYR A 27 11.69 5.20 8.42
CA TYR A 27 12.11 5.83 9.67
C TYR A 27 11.11 5.60 10.79
N ALA A 28 9.80 5.75 10.53
CA ALA A 28 8.75 5.50 11.51
C ALA A 28 8.77 4.04 12.00
N VAL A 29 8.97 3.08 11.09
CA VAL A 29 9.11 1.66 11.45
C VAL A 29 10.35 1.43 12.31
N LEU A 30 11.49 2.01 11.93
CA LEU A 30 12.74 1.90 12.70
C LEU A 30 12.63 2.57 14.08
N LEU A 31 11.89 3.67 14.21
CA LEU A 31 11.68 4.36 15.48
C LEU A 31 10.75 3.59 16.43
N PHE A 32 9.80 2.83 15.89
CA PHE A 32 8.92 1.97 16.67
C PHE A 32 9.62 0.68 17.13
N LYS A 33 10.44 0.06 16.28
CA LYS A 33 11.15 -1.20 16.62
C LYS A 33 12.50 -1.00 17.29
N GLN A 34 13.13 0.16 17.08
CA GLN A 34 14.45 0.53 17.60
C GLN A 34 15.50 -0.60 17.51
N PRO A 35 15.70 -1.23 16.33
CA PRO A 35 16.63 -2.37 16.21
C PRO A 35 18.08 -1.99 16.56
N PHE A 36 18.42 -0.70 16.45
CA PHE A 36 19.73 -0.15 16.77
C PHE A 36 19.69 0.74 18.04
N GLY A 37 18.69 0.54 18.89
CA GLY A 37 18.49 1.31 20.11
C GLY A 37 17.90 2.71 19.88
N PRO A 38 17.99 3.60 20.88
CA PRO A 38 17.34 4.91 20.88
C PRO A 38 18.07 5.97 20.03
N ASN A 39 19.07 5.58 19.23
CA ASN A 39 19.84 6.51 18.43
C ASN A 39 19.06 6.92 17.17
N ALA A 40 18.33 8.03 17.28
CA ALA A 40 17.50 8.57 16.22
C ALA A 40 18.29 8.88 14.93
N GLY A 41 19.56 9.28 15.04
CA GLY A 41 20.41 9.59 13.88
C GLY A 41 20.75 8.35 13.06
N LEU A 42 21.06 7.24 13.73
CA LEU A 42 21.38 5.97 13.04
C LEU A 42 20.15 5.40 12.34
N ASN A 43 18.98 5.47 12.99
CA ASN A 43 17.71 5.05 12.38
C ASN A 43 17.37 5.91 11.14
N ALA A 44 17.64 7.22 11.18
CA ALA A 44 17.43 8.11 10.03
C ALA A 44 18.39 7.79 8.88
N LEU A 45 19.68 7.56 9.17
CA LEU A 45 20.67 7.19 8.15
C LEU A 45 20.27 5.90 7.41
N LEU A 46 19.81 4.89 8.14
CA LEU A 46 19.37 3.62 7.56
C LEU A 46 18.09 3.77 6.74
N ALA A 47 17.10 4.53 7.26
CA ALA A 47 15.89 4.85 6.50
C ALA A 47 16.22 5.58 5.19
N ALA A 48 17.19 6.50 5.21
CA ALA A 48 17.66 7.18 4.01
C ALA A 48 18.32 6.21 3.03
N GLY A 49 19.16 5.29 3.52
CA GLY A 49 19.73 4.22 2.69
C GLY A 49 18.66 3.33 2.04
N MET A 50 17.62 2.95 2.78
CA MET A 50 16.50 2.17 2.24
C MET A 50 15.70 2.96 1.19
N ALA A 51 15.40 4.24 1.45
CA ALA A 51 14.70 5.09 0.51
C ALA A 51 15.50 5.28 -0.79
N LEU A 52 16.81 5.47 -0.68
CA LEU A 52 17.72 5.54 -1.83
C LEU A 52 17.78 4.22 -2.60
N MET A 53 17.73 3.06 -1.94
CA MET A 53 17.64 1.79 -2.66
C MET A 53 16.31 1.65 -3.42
N PHE A 54 15.21 2.12 -2.81
CA PHE A 54 13.88 2.05 -3.41
C PHE A 54 13.71 2.89 -4.67
N ILE A 55 14.41 4.04 -4.78
CA ILE A 55 14.27 4.93 -5.96
C ILE A 55 14.77 4.27 -7.26
N PHE A 56 15.59 3.22 -7.18
CA PHE A 56 16.05 2.49 -8.36
C PHE A 56 15.00 1.53 -8.92
N SER A 57 13.91 1.26 -8.19
CA SER A 57 12.82 0.39 -8.64
C SER A 57 11.64 1.20 -9.14
N LYS A 58 11.45 1.22 -10.47
CA LYS A 58 10.32 1.91 -11.12
C LYS A 58 8.97 1.37 -10.63
N ASP A 59 8.87 0.07 -10.45
CA ASP A 59 7.64 -0.59 -9.97
C ASP A 59 7.33 -0.20 -8.53
N ALA A 60 8.36 -0.14 -7.67
CA ALA A 60 8.18 0.30 -6.29
C ALA A 60 7.74 1.77 -6.22
N ILE A 61 8.31 2.63 -7.06
CA ILE A 61 7.87 4.04 -7.17
C ILE A 61 6.41 4.11 -7.60
N ALA A 62 5.99 3.34 -8.61
CA ALA A 62 4.61 3.32 -9.10
C ALA A 62 3.63 2.90 -8.00
N VAL A 63 3.93 1.80 -7.28
CA VAL A 63 3.13 1.34 -6.14
C VAL A 63 2.97 2.42 -5.07
N VAL A 64 4.05 3.13 -4.74
CA VAL A 64 3.99 4.19 -3.72
C VAL A 64 3.21 5.40 -4.23
N LYS A 65 3.44 5.85 -5.47
CA LYS A 65 2.68 6.95 -6.09
C LYS A 65 1.18 6.70 -6.05
N ASP A 66 0.76 5.48 -6.33
CA ASP A 66 -0.65 5.12 -6.32
C ASP A 66 -1.21 4.91 -4.90
N SER A 67 -0.34 4.57 -3.94
CA SER A 67 -0.72 4.43 -2.52
C SER A 67 -0.92 5.77 -1.82
N VAL A 68 -0.12 6.80 -2.15
CA VAL A 68 -0.13 8.10 -1.47
C VAL A 68 -1.51 8.79 -1.46
N PRO A 69 -2.26 8.89 -2.58
CA PRO A 69 -3.58 9.51 -2.60
C PRO A 69 -4.55 8.90 -1.58
N TRP A 70 -4.51 7.58 -1.38
CA TRP A 70 -5.36 6.90 -0.40
C TRP A 70 -5.04 7.29 1.04
N PHE A 71 -3.75 7.48 1.37
CA PHE A 71 -3.35 8.01 2.68
C PHE A 71 -3.83 9.46 2.87
N VAL A 72 -3.78 10.29 1.83
CA VAL A 72 -4.30 11.66 1.88
C VAL A 72 -5.82 11.66 2.13
N VAL A 73 -6.57 10.84 1.38
CA VAL A 73 -8.02 10.69 1.57
C VAL A 73 -8.34 10.22 2.99
N MET A 74 -7.59 9.24 3.52
CA MET A 74 -7.75 8.79 4.90
C MET A 74 -7.48 9.90 5.91
N MET A 75 -6.38 10.64 5.78
CA MET A 75 -6.02 11.72 6.71
C MET A 75 -7.08 12.82 6.70
N VAL A 76 -7.58 13.19 5.52
CA VAL A 76 -8.68 14.15 5.38
C VAL A 76 -9.97 13.60 6.00
N GLY A 77 -10.32 12.35 5.74
CA GLY A 77 -11.50 11.70 6.33
C GLY A 77 -11.42 11.65 7.86
N LEU A 78 -10.27 11.29 8.40
CA LEU A 78 -10.01 11.27 9.84
C LEU A 78 -10.14 12.67 10.43
N MET A 79 -9.56 13.68 9.78
CA MET A 79 -9.70 15.08 10.18
C MET A 79 -11.17 15.51 10.21
N PHE A 80 -11.98 15.13 9.22
CA PHE A 80 -13.42 15.42 9.23
C PHE A 80 -14.15 14.74 10.40
N VAL A 81 -13.85 13.47 10.68
CA VAL A 81 -14.43 12.76 11.84
C VAL A 81 -14.04 13.46 13.15
N LEU A 82 -12.79 13.88 13.30
CA LEU A 82 -12.33 14.63 14.47
C LEU A 82 -13.04 15.98 14.61
N LEU A 83 -13.23 16.71 13.50
CA LEU A 83 -13.93 18.00 13.50
C LEU A 83 -15.41 17.84 13.86
N VAL A 84 -16.10 16.86 13.27
CA VAL A 84 -17.52 16.61 13.56
C VAL A 84 -17.71 16.21 15.02
N THR A 85 -16.93 15.25 15.53
CA THR A 85 -17.03 14.82 16.93
C THR A 85 -16.73 15.96 17.90
N SER A 86 -15.71 16.76 17.59
CA SER A 86 -15.36 17.95 18.38
C SER A 86 -16.45 19.04 18.32
N SER A 87 -17.11 19.23 17.18
CA SER A 87 -18.19 20.22 17.02
C SER A 87 -19.48 19.86 17.79
N VAL A 88 -19.74 18.56 17.97
CA VAL A 88 -20.89 18.04 18.73
C VAL A 88 -20.58 17.95 20.24
N GLY A 89 -19.33 18.21 20.64
CA GLY A 89 -18.89 18.03 22.03
C GLY A 89 -18.80 16.55 22.45
N ALA A 90 -18.85 15.62 21.49
CA ALA A 90 -18.69 14.21 21.75
C ALA A 90 -17.20 13.89 21.95
N GLN A 91 -16.85 13.36 23.11
CA GLN A 91 -15.50 12.84 23.34
C GLN A 91 -15.36 11.53 22.56
N ILE A 92 -14.34 11.45 21.70
CA ILE A 92 -14.01 10.21 21.02
C ILE A 92 -13.62 9.18 22.09
N PRO A 93 -14.19 7.96 22.06
CA PRO A 93 -13.86 6.93 23.03
C PRO A 93 -12.33 6.75 23.12
N ALA A 94 -11.79 6.72 24.34
CA ALA A 94 -10.36 6.55 24.56
C ALA A 94 -9.79 5.28 23.88
N SER A 95 -10.63 4.25 23.73
CA SER A 95 -10.32 3.01 23.00
C SER A 95 -10.02 3.23 21.51
N VAL A 96 -10.63 4.23 20.87
CA VAL A 96 -10.40 4.58 19.46
C VAL A 96 -9.13 5.41 19.33
N MET A 97 -8.91 6.38 20.21
CA MET A 97 -7.68 7.18 20.19
C MET A 97 -6.43 6.35 20.50
N GLY A 98 -6.51 5.42 21.47
CA GLY A 98 -5.39 4.56 21.85
C GLY A 98 -4.94 3.60 20.74
N ASN A 99 -5.86 3.19 19.86
CA ASN A 99 -5.61 2.23 18.78
C ASN A 99 -5.57 2.86 17.38
N LEU A 100 -5.67 4.19 17.29
CA LEU A 100 -5.72 4.92 16.02
C LEU A 100 -4.52 4.58 15.12
N GLY A 101 -3.32 4.52 15.70
CA GLY A 101 -2.10 4.15 14.97
C GLY A 101 -2.17 2.74 14.37
N THR A 102 -2.73 1.78 15.11
CA THR A 102 -2.92 0.40 14.64
C THR A 102 -3.93 0.35 13.49
N TYR A 103 -5.05 1.07 13.59
CA TYR A 103 -6.05 1.12 12.51
C TYR A 103 -5.48 1.75 11.23
N ILE A 104 -4.75 2.86 11.36
CA ILE A 104 -4.07 3.49 10.21
C ILE A 104 -3.06 2.53 9.59
N LEU A 105 -2.31 1.79 10.41
CA LEU A 105 -1.33 0.81 9.93
C LEU A 105 -2.01 -0.36 9.20
N VAL A 106 -3.10 -0.92 9.75
CA VAL A 106 -3.83 -2.03 9.11
C VAL A 106 -4.41 -1.59 7.77
N ILE A 107 -5.08 -0.44 7.71
CA ILE A 107 -5.62 0.08 6.45
C ILE A 107 -4.48 0.40 5.48
N GLY A 108 -3.38 0.97 5.97
CA GLY A 108 -2.18 1.24 5.17
C GLY A 108 -1.60 -0.02 4.54
N ILE A 109 -1.52 -1.12 5.28
CA ILE A 109 -1.10 -2.43 4.74
C ILE A 109 -2.08 -2.91 3.67
N ILE A 110 -3.38 -2.80 3.90
CA ILE A 110 -4.40 -3.22 2.93
C ILE A 110 -4.25 -2.45 1.61
N VAL A 111 -4.14 -1.13 1.68
CA VAL A 111 -3.93 -0.26 0.51
C VAL A 111 -2.65 -0.65 -0.22
N LEU A 112 -1.55 -0.85 0.53
CA LEU A 112 -0.27 -1.21 -0.04
C LEU A 112 -0.33 -2.57 -0.76
N VAL A 113 -0.98 -3.58 -0.16
CA VAL A 113 -1.15 -4.90 -0.79
C VAL A 113 -2.03 -4.83 -2.04
N ILE A 114 -3.11 -4.03 -2.02
CA ILE A 114 -3.94 -3.81 -3.21
C ILE A 114 -3.09 -3.20 -4.34
N ASN A 115 -2.30 -2.18 -4.05
CA ASN A 115 -1.46 -1.53 -5.06
C ASN A 115 -0.33 -2.44 -5.57
N ILE A 116 0.33 -3.21 -4.68
CA ILE A 116 1.30 -4.23 -5.11
C ILE A 116 0.62 -5.27 -6.02
N SER A 117 -0.58 -5.74 -5.65
CA SER A 117 -1.33 -6.72 -6.45
C SER A 117 -1.66 -6.20 -7.84
N GLN A 118 -1.96 -4.90 -7.98
CA GLN A 118 -2.23 -4.29 -9.27
C GLN A 118 -0.98 -4.16 -10.14
N HIS A 119 0.15 -3.71 -9.58
CA HIS A 119 1.39 -3.50 -10.34
C HIS A 119 2.16 -4.80 -10.59
N VAL A 120 2.37 -5.60 -9.55
CA VAL A 120 3.15 -6.84 -9.62
C VAL A 120 2.31 -8.01 -10.11
N GLY A 121 1.04 -8.08 -9.74
CA GLY A 121 0.15 -9.18 -10.17
C GLY A 121 -0.15 -9.15 -11.68
N GLN A 122 -0.10 -7.99 -12.31
CA GLN A 122 -0.19 -7.87 -13.78
C GLN A 122 1.14 -8.23 -14.45
N SER A 123 2.30 -7.86 -13.89
CA SER A 123 3.59 -8.17 -14.54
C SER A 123 4.09 -9.61 -14.29
N ALA A 124 3.67 -10.27 -13.21
CA ALA A 124 4.19 -11.59 -12.82
C ALA A 124 3.44 -12.77 -13.46
N GLY A 125 2.39 -12.51 -14.24
CA GLY A 125 1.60 -13.52 -14.92
C GLY A 125 2.11 -13.81 -16.35
N PRO A 126 2.42 -15.05 -16.72
CA PRO A 126 2.76 -15.44 -18.10
C PRO A 126 1.58 -15.37 -19.08
N TYR A 127 0.43 -14.83 -18.64
CA TYR A 127 -0.81 -14.71 -19.42
C TYR A 127 -1.02 -13.30 -19.98
N LEU A 128 -0.08 -12.38 -19.77
CA LEU A 128 -0.12 -11.05 -20.35
C LEU A 128 0.99 -10.93 -21.37
N ASN A 129 0.82 -11.62 -22.50
CA ASN A 129 1.33 -11.07 -23.75
C ASN A 129 0.78 -9.63 -23.83
N ASN A 130 1.66 -8.67 -24.12
CA ASN A 130 1.41 -7.22 -24.18
C ASN A 130 0.35 -6.78 -25.23
N GLU A 131 -0.78 -7.48 -25.32
CA GLU A 131 -1.96 -6.98 -26.01
C GLU A 131 -2.76 -6.19 -25.00
N ASN A 132 -2.86 -4.88 -25.24
CA ASN A 132 -3.73 -3.97 -24.50
C ASN A 132 -5.14 -4.55 -24.45
N ILE A 133 -5.50 -5.21 -23.34
CA ILE A 133 -6.86 -5.70 -23.12
C ILE A 133 -7.74 -4.48 -22.87
N THR A 134 -8.35 -3.97 -23.94
CA THR A 134 -9.50 -3.06 -23.85
C THR A 134 -10.60 -3.73 -23.02
N PRO A 135 -11.23 -3.03 -22.06
CA PRO A 135 -12.22 -3.60 -21.15
C PRO A 135 -13.51 -4.11 -21.82
N ASP A 136 -13.63 -4.00 -23.15
CA ASP A 136 -14.82 -4.32 -23.94
C ASP A 136 -14.73 -5.68 -24.68
N GLN A 137 -13.66 -6.47 -24.46
CA GLN A 137 -13.44 -7.76 -25.11
C GLN A 137 -13.25 -8.91 -24.11
N VAL A 138 -14.00 -8.93 -23.01
CA VAL A 138 -14.09 -10.13 -22.16
C VAL A 138 -15.12 -11.10 -22.78
N VAL A 139 -14.74 -11.75 -23.88
CA VAL A 139 -15.43 -12.98 -24.30
C VAL A 139 -15.04 -14.06 -23.28
N ALA A 140 -16.04 -14.64 -22.62
CA ALA A 140 -15.87 -15.78 -21.73
C ALA A 140 -15.42 -17.01 -22.54
N GLY A 141 -14.12 -17.12 -22.80
CA GLY A 141 -13.53 -18.24 -23.53
C GLY A 141 -12.05 -17.99 -23.83
N GLN A 142 -11.18 -18.60 -23.02
CA GLN A 142 -9.73 -18.72 -23.18
C GLN A 142 -8.88 -17.44 -23.02
N SER A 143 -8.75 -16.99 -21.77
CA SER A 143 -7.53 -16.37 -21.22
C SER A 143 -7.62 -16.46 -19.70
N GLY A 144 -7.01 -17.50 -19.14
CA GLY A 144 -7.19 -17.92 -17.74
C GLY A 144 -7.10 -19.42 -17.50
N ASP A 145 -6.73 -20.19 -18.52
CA ASP A 145 -6.46 -21.62 -18.36
C ASP A 145 -5.10 -21.79 -17.65
N VAL A 146 -5.15 -22.26 -16.41
CA VAL A 146 -3.96 -22.69 -15.64
C VAL A 146 -3.45 -24.07 -16.11
N GLY A 147 -3.95 -24.58 -17.22
CA GLY A 147 -3.51 -25.79 -17.89
C GLY A 147 -2.31 -25.58 -18.83
N SER A 148 -1.19 -25.02 -18.36
CA SER A 148 0.08 -25.15 -19.09
C SER A 148 0.88 -26.37 -18.61
N GLY A 149 1.70 -26.99 -19.45
CA GLY A 149 2.45 -28.21 -19.09
C GLY A 149 3.53 -28.04 -18.01
N SER A 150 3.75 -26.82 -17.50
CA SER A 150 4.76 -26.50 -16.50
C SER A 150 4.13 -26.18 -15.14
N TYR A 151 4.25 -27.12 -14.19
CA TYR A 151 3.75 -26.99 -12.83
C TYR A 151 4.23 -25.69 -12.13
N THR A 152 5.50 -25.32 -12.32
CA THR A 152 6.09 -24.12 -11.71
C THR A 152 5.44 -22.83 -12.21
N GLN A 153 5.06 -22.79 -13.49
CA GLN A 153 4.41 -21.65 -14.12
C GLN A 153 2.96 -21.50 -13.64
N ASN A 154 2.23 -22.61 -13.54
CA ASN A 154 0.84 -22.60 -13.07
C ASN A 154 0.75 -22.27 -11.57
N PHE A 155 1.71 -22.77 -10.78
CA PHE A 155 1.79 -22.48 -9.35
C PHE A 155 2.07 -20.99 -9.10
N GLY A 156 3.07 -20.42 -9.78
CA GLY A 156 3.38 -18.99 -9.69
C GLY A 156 2.20 -18.13 -10.15
N ALA A 157 1.60 -18.46 -11.29
CA ALA A 157 0.46 -17.70 -11.80
C ALA A 157 -0.78 -17.78 -10.90
N THR A 158 -1.00 -18.91 -10.21
CA THR A 158 -2.09 -19.02 -9.24
C THR A 158 -1.81 -18.20 -7.98
N LEU A 159 -0.58 -18.23 -7.46
CA LEU A 159 -0.21 -17.47 -6.26
C LEU A 159 -0.27 -15.95 -6.46
N PHE A 160 0.17 -15.46 -7.62
CA PHE A 160 0.16 -14.04 -7.96
C PHE A 160 -1.10 -13.58 -8.69
N HIS A 161 -2.12 -14.45 -8.79
CA HIS A 161 -3.39 -14.05 -9.37
C HIS A 161 -4.09 -13.02 -8.46
N PRO A 162 -4.58 -11.88 -8.99
CA PRO A 162 -5.18 -10.82 -8.17
C PRO A 162 -6.30 -11.31 -7.23
N LYS A 163 -7.11 -12.27 -7.70
CA LYS A 163 -8.18 -12.91 -6.88
C LYS A 163 -7.63 -13.75 -5.73
N VAL A 164 -6.51 -14.45 -5.92
CA VAL A 164 -5.89 -15.30 -4.89
C VAL A 164 -5.15 -14.43 -3.88
N LEU A 165 -4.46 -13.38 -4.33
CA LEU A 165 -3.87 -12.36 -3.45
C LEU A 165 -4.94 -11.69 -2.58
N ALA A 166 -6.09 -11.32 -3.16
CA ALA A 166 -7.22 -10.76 -2.41
C ALA A 166 -7.76 -11.75 -1.37
N LEU A 167 -7.88 -13.04 -1.72
CA LEU A 167 -8.33 -14.08 -0.79
C LEU A 167 -7.32 -14.31 0.34
N MET A 168 -6.02 -14.36 0.06
CA MET A 168 -4.97 -14.44 1.08
C MET A 168 -5.01 -13.23 2.02
N LEU A 169 -5.22 -12.03 1.47
CA LEU A 169 -5.36 -10.82 2.26
C LEU A 169 -6.57 -10.88 3.21
N ILE A 170 -7.74 -11.36 2.74
CA ILE A 170 -8.92 -11.53 3.61
C ILE A 170 -8.61 -12.49 4.76
N ILE A 171 -7.94 -13.62 4.48
CA ILE A 171 -7.55 -14.58 5.53
C ILE A 171 -6.61 -13.93 6.55
N ILE A 172 -5.61 -13.18 6.10
CA ILE A 172 -4.68 -12.46 7.00
C ILE A 172 -5.44 -11.47 7.89
N ILE A 173 -6.33 -10.66 7.31
CA ILE A 173 -7.16 -9.71 8.06
C ILE A 173 -8.04 -10.45 9.08
N SER A 174 -8.65 -11.56 8.69
CA SER A 174 -9.46 -12.38 9.60
C SER A 174 -8.64 -12.94 10.76
N VAL A 175 -7.41 -13.41 10.51
CA VAL A 175 -6.51 -13.89 11.58
C VAL A 175 -6.18 -12.75 12.55
N PHE A 176 -5.84 -11.56 12.05
CA PHE A 176 -5.60 -10.41 12.91
C PHE A 176 -6.85 -9.99 13.69
N ALA A 177 -8.03 -10.03 13.08
CA ALA A 177 -9.29 -9.73 13.76
C ALA A 177 -9.56 -10.73 14.90
N VAL A 178 -9.36 -12.03 14.67
CA VAL A 178 -9.52 -13.07 15.70
C VAL A 178 -8.48 -12.93 16.81
N LEU A 179 -7.21 -12.70 16.45
CA LEU A 179 -6.13 -12.53 17.41
C LEU A 179 -6.35 -11.28 18.28
N TRP A 180 -6.87 -10.21 17.68
CA TRP A 180 -7.25 -9.00 18.41
C TRP A 180 -8.38 -9.26 19.42
N ILE A 181 -9.44 -9.97 19.02
CA ILE A 181 -10.53 -10.35 19.93
C ILE A 181 -10.01 -11.24 21.06
N GLY A 182 -9.12 -12.20 20.75
CA GLY A 182 -8.54 -13.11 21.75
C GLY A 182 -7.54 -12.47 22.69
N TYR A 183 -6.89 -11.37 22.30
CA TYR A 183 -5.89 -10.66 23.12
C TYR A 183 -6.51 -9.57 24.02
N VAL A 184 -7.72 -9.10 23.72
CA VAL A 184 -8.44 -8.04 24.46
C VAL A 184 -9.40 -8.63 25.53
N GLY A 185 -9.35 -9.95 25.76
CA GLY A 185 -10.10 -10.63 26.83
C GLY A 185 -9.27 -10.93 28.08
#